data_AF-A0A7W0A0K0-F1
#
_entry.id   AF-A0A7W0A0K0-F1
#
_cell.length_a   1.000
_cell.length_b   1.000
_cell.length_c   1.000
_cell.angle_alpha   90.00
_cell.angle_beta   90.00
_cell.angle_gamma   90.00
#
_symmetry.space_group_name_H-M   'P 1'
#
loop_
_entity.id
_entity.type
_entity.pdbx_description
1 polymer ?
#
loop_
_entity_poly.entity_id
_entity_poly.type
_entity_poly.pdbx_seq_one_letter_code
_entity_poly.pdbx_strand_id
1 'polypeptide(L)'
;MTWLLDLDGVVWLTDKPIEGSPEAVGQLRERGERVVFLTNNSSREVGDVVSMLEGMEIEASPDDLITSAQAGAALVEPGETVLVCAGPGVDEALRERGAKTVREGEADAVMIGWHRDFDFERLTAAVRAV
;
A
#
# COMPACT_ATOMS: atom_id res chain seq x y z
N MET A 1 18.55 -10.34 -12.12
CA MET A 1 18.27 -10.37 -10.67
C MET A 1 17.07 -9.48 -10.40
N THR A 2 16.39 -9.70 -9.27
CA THR A 2 15.27 -8.84 -8.84
C THR A 2 15.66 -8.10 -7.57
N TRP A 3 15.48 -6.79 -7.56
CA TRP A 3 15.71 -5.90 -6.42
C TRP A 3 14.37 -5.46 -5.84
N LEU A 4 14.20 -5.69 -4.54
CA LEU A 4 13.07 -5.20 -3.77
C LEU A 4 13.55 -3.99 -2.97
N LEU A 5 13.07 -2.80 -3.34
CA LEU A 5 13.51 -1.54 -2.74
C LEU A 5 12.41 -1.00 -1.84
N ASP A 6 12.74 -0.78 -0.56
CA ASP A 6 11.87 -0.02 0.33
C ASP A 6 11.71 1.43 -0.17
N LEU A 7 10.62 2.10 0.22
CA LEU A 7 10.33 3.47 -0.19
C LEU A 7 10.79 4.50 0.85
N ASP A 8 10.12 4.55 2.00
CA ASP A 8 10.34 5.56 3.04
C ASP A 8 11.68 5.33 3.77
N GLY A 9 12.64 6.23 3.57
CA GLY A 9 13.98 6.15 4.13
C GLY A 9 15.00 5.44 3.24
N VAL A 10 14.60 4.98 2.04
CA VAL A 10 15.48 4.33 1.06
C VAL A 10 15.41 5.00 -0.32
N VAL A 11 14.24 5.04 -0.94
CA VAL A 11 14.03 5.75 -2.21
C VAL A 11 13.73 7.22 -1.97
N TRP A 12 12.92 7.53 -0.97
CA TRP A 12 12.55 8.90 -0.64
C TRP A 12 12.52 9.15 0.86
N LEU A 13 12.47 10.42 1.25
CA LEU A 13 12.12 10.85 2.59
C LEU A 13 10.90 11.75 2.52
N THR A 14 9.75 11.24 2.96
CA THR A 14 8.44 11.89 2.87
C THR A 14 7.97 12.14 1.42
N ASP A 15 8.37 13.25 0.83
CA ASP A 15 7.92 13.73 -0.50
C ASP A 15 9.10 14.12 -1.41
N LYS A 16 10.33 13.79 -1.01
CA LYS A 16 11.55 14.12 -1.75
C LYS A 16 12.41 12.88 -1.98
N PRO A 17 13.02 12.72 -3.16
CA PRO A 17 13.94 11.63 -3.39
C PRO A 17 15.12 11.74 -2.44
N ILE A 18 15.61 10.60 -1.96
CA ILE A 18 16.92 10.52 -1.32
C ILE A 18 17.97 10.77 -2.41
N GLU A 19 19.00 11.55 -2.07
CA GLU A 19 20.05 11.93 -3.02
C GLU A 19 20.68 10.69 -3.65
N GLY A 20 20.71 10.66 -5.00
CA GLY A 20 21.23 9.54 -5.79
C GLY A 20 20.29 8.34 -5.94
N SER A 21 19.13 8.31 -5.27
CA SER A 21 18.20 7.18 -5.39
C SER A 21 17.60 7.02 -6.80
N PRO A 22 17.17 8.09 -7.52
CA PRO A 22 16.64 7.92 -8.87
C PRO A 22 17.71 7.43 -9.84
N GLU A 23 18.93 7.95 -9.72
CA GLU A 23 20.08 7.53 -10.53
C GLU A 23 20.42 6.05 -10.28
N ALA A 24 20.46 5.61 -9.02
CA ALA A 24 20.73 4.23 -8.66
C ALA A 24 19.65 3.27 -9.23
N VAL A 25 18.38 3.63 -9.16
CA VAL A 25 17.28 2.87 -9.75
C VAL A 25 17.42 2.79 -11.28
N GLY A 26 17.74 3.91 -11.93
CA GLY A 26 18.00 3.97 -13.37
C GLY A 26 19.13 3.03 -13.78
N GLN A 27 20.28 3.10 -13.08
CA GLN A 27 21.43 2.24 -13.35
C GLN A 27 21.13 0.74 -13.16
N LEU A 28 20.28 0.36 -12.20
CA LEU A 28 19.84 -1.03 -12.05
C LEU A 28 19.03 -1.49 -13.27
N ARG A 29 18.08 -0.68 -13.71
CA ARG A 29 17.24 -1.00 -14.88
C ARG A 29 18.02 -1.01 -16.19
N GLU A 30 18.96 -0.09 -16.39
CA GLU A 30 19.85 -0.07 -17.56
C GLU A 30 20.68 -1.36 -17.69
N ARG A 31 21.00 -2.00 -16.56
CA ARG A 31 21.68 -3.30 -16.51
C ARG A 31 20.74 -4.49 -16.77
N GLY A 32 19.46 -4.24 -17.03
CA GLY A 32 18.44 -5.27 -17.24
C GLY A 32 17.93 -5.91 -15.94
N GLU A 33 18.18 -5.30 -14.79
CA GLU A 33 17.68 -5.80 -13.50
C GLU A 33 16.19 -5.44 -13.31
N ARG A 34 15.42 -6.34 -12.70
CA ARG A 34 14.02 -6.06 -12.33
C ARG A 34 14.02 -5.29 -11.01
N VAL A 35 13.45 -4.09 -11.00
CA VAL A 35 13.22 -3.32 -9.78
C VAL A 35 11.75 -3.39 -9.41
N VAL A 36 11.47 -3.68 -8.14
CA VAL A 36 10.14 -3.66 -7.53
C VAL A 36 10.25 -2.83 -6.25
N PHE A 37 9.31 -1.92 -6.06
CA PHE A 37 9.18 -1.07 -4.88
C PHE A 37 8.27 -1.74 -3.86
N LEU A 38 8.67 -1.68 -2.60
CA LEU A 38 7.98 -2.28 -1.46
C LEU A 38 7.68 -1.18 -0.44
N THR A 39 6.46 -1.11 0.06
CA THR A 39 6.12 -0.17 1.15
C THR A 39 5.17 -0.79 2.16
N ASN A 40 5.41 -0.48 3.44
CA ASN A 40 4.49 -0.82 4.52
C ASN A 40 3.34 0.20 4.67
N ASN A 41 3.33 1.26 3.86
CA ASN A 41 2.25 2.23 3.85
C ASN A 41 1.03 1.67 3.12
N SER A 42 -0.03 1.38 3.88
CA SER A 42 -1.30 0.84 3.36
C SER A 42 -2.31 1.94 2.98
N SER A 43 -1.97 3.21 3.18
CA SER A 43 -2.97 4.28 3.17
C SER A 43 -3.26 4.85 1.80
N ARG A 44 -2.28 4.86 0.90
CA ARG A 44 -2.38 5.43 -0.45
C ARG A 44 -2.78 4.36 -1.46
N GLU A 45 -3.54 4.76 -2.47
CA GLU A 45 -3.82 3.91 -3.63
C GLU A 45 -2.53 3.69 -4.43
N VAL A 46 -2.45 2.58 -5.17
CA VAL A 46 -1.29 2.22 -5.99
C VAL A 46 -0.95 3.35 -6.97
N GLY A 47 -1.98 3.95 -7.59
CA GLY A 47 -1.82 5.08 -8.51
C GLY A 47 -1.12 6.29 -7.87
N ASP A 48 -1.46 6.63 -6.62
CA ASP A 48 -0.84 7.75 -5.90
C ASP A 48 0.65 7.51 -5.67
N VAL A 49 1.02 6.28 -5.30
CA VAL A 49 2.41 5.90 -5.04
C VAL A 49 3.23 5.92 -6.34
N VAL A 50 2.66 5.43 -7.43
CA VAL A 50 3.28 5.51 -8.77
C VAL A 50 3.50 6.97 -9.18
N SER A 51 2.50 7.83 -9.05
CA SER A 51 2.64 9.25 -9.38
C SER A 51 3.68 9.96 -8.51
N MET A 52 3.87 9.53 -7.26
CA MET A 52 4.95 10.04 -6.42
C MET A 52 6.34 9.62 -6.94
N LEU A 53 6.52 8.37 -7.36
CA LEU A 53 7.77 7.91 -7.98
C LEU A 53 8.06 8.68 -9.27
N GLU A 54 7.06 8.85 -10.12
CA GLU A 54 7.19 9.62 -11.37
C GLU A 54 7.57 11.08 -11.11
N GLY A 55 6.98 11.72 -10.10
CA GLY A 55 7.34 13.07 -9.65
C GLY A 55 8.77 13.21 -9.14
N MET A 56 9.44 12.08 -8.84
CA MET A 56 10.84 12.01 -8.45
C MET A 56 11.76 11.53 -9.59
N GLU A 57 11.25 11.57 -10.83
CA GLU A 57 11.96 11.11 -12.03
C GLU A 57 12.29 9.60 -12.00
N ILE A 58 11.53 8.83 -11.22
CA ILE A 58 11.60 7.37 -11.18
C ILE A 58 10.40 6.81 -11.92
N GLU A 59 10.63 6.28 -13.13
CA GLU A 59 9.57 5.59 -13.88
C GLU A 59 9.05 4.41 -13.04
N ALA A 60 7.75 4.21 -12.94
CA ALA A 60 7.19 3.07 -12.23
C ALA A 60 5.85 2.69 -12.84
N SER A 61 5.49 1.43 -12.71
CA SER A 61 4.16 0.94 -13.08
C SER A 61 3.49 0.31 -11.85
N PRO A 62 2.16 0.13 -11.86
CA PRO A 62 1.47 -0.63 -10.81
C PRO A 62 2.09 -2.02 -10.56
N ASP A 63 2.59 -2.68 -11.61
CA ASP A 63 3.24 -4.00 -11.51
C ASP A 63 4.64 -3.95 -10.85
N ASP A 64 5.21 -2.76 -10.70
CA ASP A 64 6.47 -2.51 -10.00
C ASP A 64 6.26 -2.26 -8.51
N LEU A 65 5.02 -2.26 -8.00
CA LEU A 65 4.72 -1.89 -6.62
C LEU A 65 4.07 -3.03 -5.85
N ILE A 66 4.52 -3.22 -4.60
CA ILE A 66 3.87 -4.07 -3.62
C ILE A 66 3.66 -3.27 -2.34
N THR A 67 2.41 -3.16 -1.91
CA THR A 67 2.01 -2.46 -0.68
C THR A 67 1.58 -3.43 0.42
N SER A 68 1.65 -2.99 1.69
CA SER A 68 1.07 -3.74 2.81
C SER A 68 -0.45 -3.88 2.70
N ALA A 69 -1.15 -2.98 1.99
CA ALA A 69 -2.56 -3.12 1.70
C ALA A 69 -2.83 -4.35 0.81
N GLN A 70 -2.07 -4.51 -0.28
CA GLN A 70 -2.16 -5.68 -1.15
C GLN A 70 -1.79 -6.97 -0.42
N ALA A 71 -0.76 -6.92 0.42
CA ALA A 71 -0.31 -8.07 1.22
C ALA A 71 -1.38 -8.50 2.24
N GLY A 72 -2.01 -7.55 2.94
CA GLY A 72 -3.09 -7.86 3.89
C GLY A 72 -4.36 -8.35 3.18
N ALA A 73 -4.74 -7.73 2.07
CA ALA A 73 -5.89 -8.16 1.28
C ALA A 73 -5.71 -9.57 0.69
N ALA A 74 -4.47 -10.03 0.48
CA ALA A 74 -4.19 -11.40 0.03
C ALA A 74 -4.60 -12.50 1.03
N LEU A 75 -4.89 -12.13 2.28
CA LEU A 75 -5.39 -13.04 3.33
C LEU A 75 -6.92 -13.12 3.37
N VAL A 76 -7.61 -12.31 2.57
CA VAL A 76 -9.07 -12.20 2.53
C VAL A 76 -9.61 -13.00 1.34
N GLU A 77 -10.61 -13.82 1.60
CA GLU A 77 -11.28 -14.61 0.56
C GLU A 77 -12.35 -13.76 -0.18
N PRO A 78 -12.54 -13.97 -1.49
CA PRO A 78 -13.58 -13.28 -2.23
C PRO A 78 -14.97 -13.47 -1.60
N GLY A 79 -15.70 -12.36 -1.40
CA GLY A 79 -17.03 -12.36 -0.80
C GLY A 79 -17.07 -12.14 0.71
N GLU A 80 -15.94 -12.21 1.43
CA GLU A 80 -15.86 -11.83 2.84
C GLU A 80 -16.21 -10.35 3.04
N THR A 81 -16.83 -10.07 4.18
CA THR A 81 -17.09 -8.71 4.66
C THR A 81 -15.95 -8.29 5.57
N VAL A 82 -15.26 -7.21 5.23
CA VAL A 82 -14.11 -6.71 5.97
C VAL A 82 -14.41 -5.35 6.54
N LEU A 83 -14.30 -5.21 7.86
CA LEU A 83 -14.34 -3.89 8.50
C LEU A 83 -13.00 -3.19 8.31
N VAL A 84 -13.02 -2.01 7.69
CA VAL A 84 -11.80 -1.27 7.32
C VAL A 84 -11.57 -0.07 8.23
N CYS A 85 -10.53 -0.15 9.04
CA CYS A 85 -9.94 0.96 9.80
C CYS A 85 -8.57 1.34 9.19
N ALA A 86 -8.59 1.83 7.96
CA ALA A 86 -7.39 2.17 7.19
C ALA A 86 -7.70 3.22 6.11
N GLY A 87 -6.66 3.71 5.44
CA GLY A 87 -6.77 4.62 4.29
C GLY A 87 -7.24 3.94 2.99
N PRO A 88 -7.49 4.73 1.93
CA PRO A 88 -8.09 4.25 0.68
C PRO A 88 -7.32 3.12 -0.02
N GLY A 89 -6.00 3.03 0.13
CA GLY A 89 -5.21 1.92 -0.43
C GLY A 89 -5.67 0.53 0.04
N VAL A 90 -6.21 0.43 1.26
CA VAL A 90 -6.80 -0.82 1.76
C VAL A 90 -8.13 -1.11 1.08
N ASP A 91 -8.98 -0.10 0.88
CA ASP A 91 -10.25 -0.27 0.16
C ASP A 91 -10.05 -0.68 -1.30
N GLU A 92 -9.05 -0.12 -1.97
CA GLU A 92 -8.61 -0.54 -3.32
C GLU A 92 -8.24 -2.02 -3.34
N ALA A 93 -7.28 -2.43 -2.50
CA ALA A 93 -6.78 -3.80 -2.46
C ALA A 93 -7.87 -4.84 -2.12
N LEU A 94 -8.76 -4.53 -1.17
CA LEU A 94 -9.86 -5.42 -0.80
C LEU A 94 -10.92 -5.55 -1.91
N ARG A 95 -11.21 -4.45 -2.61
CA ARG A 95 -12.15 -4.47 -3.75
C ARG A 95 -11.61 -5.32 -4.90
N GLU A 96 -10.31 -5.23 -5.20
CA GLU A 96 -9.67 -6.07 -6.20
C GLU A 96 -9.72 -7.56 -5.85
N ARG A 97 -9.74 -7.90 -4.56
CA ARG A 97 -9.95 -9.27 -4.06
C ARG A 97 -11.40 -9.72 -4.09
N GLY A 98 -12.35 -8.83 -4.37
CA GLY A 98 -13.78 -9.13 -4.36
C GLY A 98 -14.39 -9.17 -2.96
N ALA A 99 -13.75 -8.56 -1.97
CA ALA A 99 -14.30 -8.41 -0.63
C ALA A 99 -15.30 -7.24 -0.56
N LYS A 100 -16.20 -7.28 0.42
CA LYS A 100 -17.11 -6.18 0.74
C LYS A 100 -16.53 -5.37 1.90
N THR A 101 -16.25 -4.08 1.70
CA THR A 101 -15.74 -3.24 2.79
C THR A 101 -16.89 -2.58 3.56
N VAL A 102 -16.78 -2.59 4.89
CA VAL A 102 -17.70 -1.91 5.81
C VAL A 102 -16.92 -1.04 6.79
N ARG A 103 -17.61 -0.10 7.45
CA ARG A 103 -17.01 0.77 8.48
C ARG A 103 -17.52 0.46 9.89
N GLU A 104 -18.61 -0.29 9.99
CA GLU A 104 -19.27 -0.70 11.22
C GLU A 104 -20.08 -1.98 10.98
N GLY A 105 -20.50 -2.63 12.06
CA GLY A 105 -21.25 -3.89 12.02
C GLY A 105 -20.37 -5.13 12.16
N GLU A 106 -21.00 -6.31 12.05
CA GLU A 106 -20.32 -7.60 12.04
C GLU A 106 -19.55 -7.78 10.72
N ALA A 107 -18.37 -8.38 10.81
CA ALA A 107 -17.47 -8.64 9.69
C ALA A 107 -16.77 -9.99 9.87
N ASP A 108 -16.33 -10.58 8.77
CA ASP A 108 -15.53 -11.82 8.78
C ASP A 108 -14.08 -11.53 9.19
N ALA A 109 -13.58 -10.32 8.88
CA ALA A 109 -12.26 -9.85 9.25
C ALA A 109 -12.23 -8.34 9.51
N VAL A 110 -11.17 -7.89 10.19
CA VAL A 110 -10.88 -6.48 10.41
C VAL A 110 -9.51 -6.14 9.83
N MET A 111 -9.44 -5.10 9.01
CA MET A 111 -8.17 -4.61 8.46
C MET A 111 -7.83 -3.24 9.04
N ILE A 112 -6.67 -3.17 9.69
CA ILE A 112 -6.17 -1.98 10.38
C ILE A 112 -4.92 -1.47 9.67
N GLY A 113 -4.89 -0.18 9.38
CA GLY A 113 -3.77 0.51 8.77
C GLY A 113 -3.75 1.98 9.15
N TRP A 114 -2.75 2.71 8.66
CA TRP A 114 -2.68 4.15 8.94
C TRP A 114 -3.82 4.90 8.24
N HIS A 115 -4.50 5.78 8.96
CA HIS A 115 -5.44 6.76 8.42
C HIS A 115 -5.53 7.99 9.34
N ARG A 116 -5.96 9.13 8.80
CA ARG A 116 -6.00 10.40 9.54
C ARG A 116 -7.10 10.46 10.59
N ASP A 117 -8.23 9.84 10.31
CA ASP A 117 -9.45 9.97 11.11
C ASP A 117 -9.59 8.86 12.18
N PHE A 118 -8.47 8.42 12.76
CA PHE A 118 -8.49 7.37 13.79
C PHE A 118 -8.99 7.92 15.13
N ASP A 119 -10.00 7.24 15.69
CA ASP A 119 -10.64 7.60 16.96
C ASP A 119 -11.05 6.36 17.77
N PHE A 120 -11.55 6.60 18.98
CA PHE A 120 -11.98 5.53 19.88
C PHE A 120 -13.28 4.84 19.43
N GLU A 121 -14.11 5.49 18.61
CA GLU A 121 -15.34 4.90 18.10
C GLU A 121 -15.01 3.81 17.06
N ARG A 122 -14.10 4.11 16.13
CA ARG A 122 -13.57 3.14 15.16
C ARG A 122 -12.82 1.99 15.83
N LEU A 123 -12.00 2.28 16.84
CA LEU A 123 -11.34 1.23 17.62
C LEU A 123 -12.37 0.31 18.29
N THR A 124 -13.43 0.88 18.85
CA THR A 124 -14.52 0.11 19.49
C THR A 124 -15.27 -0.75 18.46
N ALA A 125 -15.56 -0.20 17.27
CA ALA A 125 -16.18 -0.94 16.18
C ALA A 125 -15.31 -2.13 15.77
N ALA A 126 -14.01 -1.91 15.53
CA ALA A 126 -13.05 -2.94 15.18
C ALA A 126 -12.99 -4.09 16.21
N VAL A 127 -12.97 -3.75 17.51
CA VAL A 127 -12.93 -4.77 18.59
C VAL A 127 -14.20 -5.61 18.67
N ARG A 128 -15.35 -5.08 18.22
CA ARG A 128 -16.66 -5.74 18.30
C ARG A 128 -17.08 -6.45 17.01
N ALA A 129 -16.29 -6.32 15.95
CA ALA A 129 -16.70 -6.72 14.60
C ALA A 129 -16.64 -8.23 14.35
N VAL A 130 -15.79 -8.94 15.10
CA VAL A 130 -15.49 -10.38 14.94
C VAL A 130 -15.80 -11.16 16.21
#